data_AF-A0A1V6AWL9-F1
#
_entry.id   AF-A0A1V6AWL9-F1
#
_cell.length_a   1.000
_cell.length_b   1.000
_cell.length_c   1.000
_cell.angle_alpha   90.00
_cell.angle_beta   90.00
_cell.angle_gamma   90.00
#
_symmetry.space_group_name_H-M   'P 1'
#
loop_
_entity.id
_entity.type
_entity.pdbx_description
1 polymer ?
#
loop_
_entity_poly.entity_id
_entity_poly.type
_entity_poly.pdbx_seq_one_letter_code
_entity_poly.pdbx_strand_id
1 'polypeptide(L)'
;MSVKKTKNKPAAGSGLQEKCHTAVEEMLEKKLEDLTTVLYGSDNGKSRLHEEIMAMVEKGLFRIALRRSSNVKSAAAAYLGINRNTFTDKMAKLGINNEETR
;
A
#
# COMPACT_ATOMS: atom_id res chain seq x y z
N MET A 1 37.07 -38.82 -18.67
CA MET A 1 36.95 -38.01 -17.43
C MET A 1 35.72 -37.13 -17.59
N SER A 2 34.53 -37.56 -17.16
CA SER A 2 33.85 -37.15 -15.90
C SER A 2 34.11 -35.69 -15.51
N VAL A 3 33.09 -34.81 -15.55
CA VAL A 3 32.39 -34.28 -14.35
C VAL A 3 30.95 -33.82 -14.67
N LYS A 4 29.99 -34.61 -14.14
CA LYS A 4 28.72 -34.33 -13.44
C LYS A 4 27.77 -33.16 -13.82
N LYS A 5 26.51 -33.58 -14.05
CA LYS A 5 25.23 -32.94 -13.69
C LYS A 5 25.31 -31.97 -12.50
N THR A 6 24.57 -30.86 -12.60
CA THR A 6 23.68 -30.41 -11.51
C THR A 6 22.44 -29.71 -12.09
N LYS A 7 21.29 -30.40 -11.99
CA LYS A 7 19.98 -29.76 -11.81
C LYS A 7 20.08 -28.87 -10.56
N ASN A 8 19.44 -27.71 -10.54
CA ASN A 8 18.66 -27.31 -9.36
C ASN A 8 17.60 -26.26 -9.70
N LYS A 9 16.36 -26.74 -9.59
CA LYS A 9 15.11 -26.00 -9.40
C LYS A 9 15.08 -25.50 -7.94
N PRO A 10 14.46 -24.35 -7.67
CA PRO A 10 13.57 -24.28 -6.52
C PRO A 10 12.25 -23.62 -6.92
N ALA A 11 11.21 -24.43 -7.11
CA ALA A 11 9.82 -23.99 -7.17
C ALA A 11 9.10 -24.47 -5.90
N ALA A 12 9.68 -24.14 -4.74
CA ALA A 12 9.18 -24.54 -3.42
C ALA A 12 8.87 -23.33 -2.50
N GLY A 13 9.18 -22.11 -2.94
CA GLY A 13 8.93 -20.88 -2.17
C GLY A 13 7.65 -20.11 -2.56
N SER A 14 7.04 -20.40 -3.71
CA SER A 14 5.92 -19.59 -4.22
C SER A 14 4.62 -19.83 -3.45
N GLY A 15 4.29 -21.09 -3.13
CA GLY A 15 2.99 -21.43 -2.54
C GLY A 15 2.77 -20.98 -1.08
N LEU A 16 3.83 -20.65 -0.33
CA LEU A 16 3.70 -20.10 1.03
C LEU A 16 3.58 -18.57 0.99
N GLN A 17 4.34 -17.92 0.11
CA GLN A 17 4.27 -16.49 -0.11
C GLN A 17 2.90 -16.09 -0.70
N GLU A 18 2.34 -16.92 -1.57
CA GLU A 18 1.00 -16.78 -2.14
C GLU A 18 -0.09 -16.90 -1.06
N LYS A 19 -0.02 -17.92 -0.18
CA LYS A 19 -0.97 -18.05 0.95
C LYS A 19 -0.90 -16.89 1.93
N CYS A 20 0.31 -16.39 2.23
CA CYS A 20 0.47 -15.20 3.06
C CYS A 20 -0.11 -13.95 2.39
N HIS A 21 0.05 -13.82 1.07
CA HIS A 21 -0.53 -12.71 0.31
C HIS A 21 -2.06 -12.76 0.35
N THR A 22 -2.66 -13.93 0.09
CA THR A 22 -4.12 -14.13 0.16
C THR A 22 -4.66 -13.83 1.56
N ALA A 23 -3.99 -14.30 2.62
CA ALA A 23 -4.43 -14.01 3.99
C ALA A 23 -4.40 -12.49 4.32
N VAL A 24 -3.44 -11.75 3.76
CA VAL A 24 -3.38 -10.29 3.92
C VAL A 24 -4.48 -9.60 3.10
N GLU A 25 -4.76 -10.08 1.89
CA GLU A 25 -5.86 -9.59 1.06
C GLU A 25 -7.21 -9.79 1.74
N GLU A 26 -7.49 -10.98 2.27
CA GLU A 26 -8.72 -11.27 3.01
C GLU A 26 -8.88 -10.39 4.27
N MET A 27 -7.77 -10.15 4.98
CA MET A 27 -7.79 -9.25 6.15
C MET A 27 -8.09 -7.80 5.73
N LEU A 28 -7.56 -7.36 4.59
CA LEU A 28 -7.83 -6.04 4.06
C LEU A 28 -9.27 -5.90 3.60
N GLU A 29 -9.81 -6.90 2.90
CA GLU A 29 -11.20 -6.95 2.44
C GLU A 29 -12.18 -6.82 3.60
N LYS A 30 -12.00 -7.59 4.69
CA LYS A 30 -12.86 -7.47 5.89
C LYS A 30 -12.83 -6.07 6.50
N LYS A 31 -11.66 -5.44 6.58
CA LYS A 31 -11.55 -4.06 7.10
C LYS A 31 -12.14 -3.03 6.15
N LEU A 32 -12.09 -3.28 4.85
CA LEU A 32 -12.69 -2.42 3.83
C LEU A 32 -14.22 -2.54 3.85
N GLU A 33 -14.79 -3.71 4.13
CA GLU A 33 -16.24 -3.91 4.30
C GLU A 33 -16.83 -3.03 5.43
N ASP A 34 -16.10 -2.91 6.54
CA ASP A 34 -16.49 -2.01 7.64
C ASP A 34 -16.47 -0.53 7.16
N LEU A 35 -15.42 -0.14 6.44
CA LEU A 35 -15.28 1.23 5.91
C LEU A 35 -16.35 1.55 4.86
N THR A 36 -16.65 0.61 3.96
CA THR A 36 -17.69 0.81 2.94
C THR A 36 -19.06 0.97 3.59
N THR A 37 -19.36 0.19 4.62
CA THR A 37 -20.62 0.28 5.37
C THR A 37 -20.79 1.64 6.04
N VAL A 38 -19.71 2.19 6.64
CA VAL A 38 -19.75 3.51 7.29
C VAL A 38 -19.86 4.65 6.28
N LEU A 39 -19.15 4.56 5.16
CA LEU A 39 -19.10 5.61 4.13
C LEU A 39 -20.24 5.55 3.12
N TYR A 40 -21.03 4.47 3.11
CA TYR A 40 -22.24 4.33 2.28
C TYR A 40 -23.39 5.29 2.70
N GLY A 41 -23.05 6.38 3.40
CA GLY A 41 -23.95 7.47 3.75
C GLY A 41 -24.55 8.12 2.52
N SER A 42 -25.88 8.08 2.46
CA SER A 42 -26.74 8.56 1.39
C SER A 42 -26.48 10.04 1.07
N ASP A 43 -25.85 10.33 -0.07
CA ASP A 43 -25.98 11.64 -0.70
C ASP A 43 -26.12 11.52 -2.23
N ASN A 44 -27.34 11.82 -2.68
CA ASN A 44 -27.77 12.22 -4.02
C ASN A 44 -26.87 11.89 -5.24
N GLY A 45 -26.70 10.61 -5.53
CA GLY A 45 -26.66 10.12 -6.93
C GLY A 45 -25.30 9.89 -7.57
N LYS A 46 -24.17 10.13 -6.89
CA LYS A 46 -22.84 9.64 -7.33
C LYS A 46 -22.02 9.18 -6.13
N SER A 47 -21.91 7.86 -5.95
CA SER A 47 -21.07 7.26 -4.91
C SER A 47 -19.61 7.66 -5.13
N ARG A 48 -19.06 8.46 -4.21
CA ARG A 48 -17.61 8.81 -4.16
C ARG A 48 -16.82 7.82 -3.31
N LEU A 49 -17.46 6.72 -2.93
CA LEU A 49 -16.94 5.71 -2.02
C LEU A 49 -15.55 5.20 -2.43
N HIS A 50 -15.35 4.92 -3.71
CA HIS A 50 -14.06 4.51 -4.23
C HIS A 50 -12.98 5.58 -4.04
N GLU A 51 -13.28 6.84 -4.40
CA GLU A 51 -12.34 7.96 -4.24
C GLU A 51 -11.96 8.15 -2.77
N GLU A 52 -12.94 8.08 -1.87
CA GLU A 52 -12.76 8.27 -0.43
C GLU A 52 -11.91 7.16 0.20
N ILE A 53 -12.22 5.90 -0.12
CA ILE A 53 -11.46 4.74 0.37
C ILE A 53 -10.02 4.82 -0.14
N MET A 54 -9.83 5.06 -1.44
CA MET A 54 -8.49 5.17 -2.01
C MET A 54 -7.69 6.32 -1.40
N ALA A 55 -8.32 7.47 -1.15
CA ALA A 55 -7.67 8.59 -0.47
C ALA A 55 -7.24 8.21 0.96
N MET A 56 -8.07 7.47 1.71
CA MET A 56 -7.72 7.01 3.06
C MET A 56 -6.57 5.99 3.05
N VAL A 57 -6.61 5.03 2.14
CA VAL A 57 -5.55 4.02 1.99
C VAL A 57 -4.24 4.67 1.57
N GLU A 58 -4.25 5.52 0.55
CA GLU A 58 -3.05 6.26 0.11
C GLU A 58 -2.52 7.16 1.24
N LYS A 59 -3.38 7.90 1.95
CA LYS A 59 -2.95 8.75 3.08
C LYS A 59 -2.29 7.91 4.18
N GLY A 60 -2.83 6.74 4.49
CA GLY A 60 -2.26 5.80 5.44
C GLY A 60 -0.86 5.32 5.03
N LEU A 61 -0.70 4.89 3.78
CA LEU A 61 0.58 4.44 3.23
C LEU A 61 1.64 5.54 3.27
N PHE A 62 1.27 6.77 2.88
CA PHE A 62 2.17 7.91 2.88
C PHE A 62 2.62 8.28 4.30
N ARG A 63 1.71 8.29 5.27
CA ARG A 63 2.05 8.54 6.68
C ARG A 63 2.98 7.45 7.24
N ILE A 64 2.75 6.18 6.90
CA ILE A 64 3.66 5.08 7.29
C ILE A 64 5.04 5.28 6.69
N ALA A 65 5.12 5.58 5.38
CA ALA A 65 6.39 5.80 4.69
C ALA A 65 7.18 6.97 5.28
N LEU A 66 6.50 8.08 5.60
CA LEU A 66 7.10 9.23 6.27
C LEU A 66 7.66 8.86 7.65
N ARG A 67 6.87 8.18 8.49
CA ARG A 67 7.34 7.74 9.82
C ARG A 67 8.56 6.81 9.72
N ARG A 68 8.55 5.86 8.79
CA ARG A 68 9.68 4.93 8.56
C ARG A 68 10.92 5.62 7.99
N SER A 69 10.75 6.80 7.42
CA SER A 69 11.81 7.57 6.76
C SER A 69 12.21 8.82 7.53
N SER A 70 11.85 8.94 8.80
CA SER A 70 12.11 10.14 9.62
C SER A 70 11.64 11.44 8.95
N ASN A 71 10.50 11.39 8.27
CA ASN A 71 9.90 12.49 7.49
C ASN A 71 10.75 13.00 6.30
N VAL A 72 11.74 12.23 5.84
CA VAL A 72 12.54 12.54 4.65
C VAL A 72 11.79 12.08 3.39
N LYS A 73 11.36 13.04 2.56
CA LYS A 73 10.53 12.77 1.36
C LYS A 73 11.18 11.83 0.34
N SER A 74 12.48 11.97 0.10
CA SER A 74 13.21 11.11 -0.85
C SER A 74 13.27 9.66 -0.36
N ALA A 75 13.54 9.46 0.93
CA ALA A 75 13.56 8.14 1.55
C ALA A 75 12.15 7.52 1.62
N ALA A 76 11.11 8.31 1.91
CA ALA A 76 9.72 7.85 1.90
C ALA A 76 9.23 7.44 0.51
N ALA A 77 9.60 8.21 -0.52
CA ALA A 77 9.32 7.86 -1.91
C ALA A 77 10.03 6.55 -2.31
N ALA A 78 11.30 6.39 -1.93
CA ALA A 78 12.05 5.15 -2.14
C ALA A 78 11.44 3.96 -1.39
N TYR A 79 10.97 4.15 -0.16
CA TYR A 79 10.27 3.13 0.64
C TYR A 79 8.99 2.63 -0.05
N LEU A 80 8.24 3.54 -0.68
CA LEU A 80 7.04 3.18 -1.46
C LEU A 80 7.35 2.71 -2.88
N GLY A 81 8.61 2.78 -3.33
CA GLY A 81 9.00 2.41 -4.69
C GLY A 81 8.46 3.35 -5.77
N ILE A 82 8.21 4.62 -5.45
CA ILE A 82 7.70 5.61 -6.41
C ILE A 82 8.67 6.78 -6.61
N ASN A 83 8.51 7.51 -7.71
CA ASN A 83 9.30 8.71 -7.96
C ASN A 83 9.02 9.77 -6.89
N ARG A 84 10.08 10.48 -6.44
CA ARG A 84 10.00 11.58 -5.46
C ARG A 84 8.99 12.67 -5.86
N ASN A 85 8.94 13.02 -7.14
CA ASN A 85 8.02 14.05 -7.65
C ASN A 85 6.58 13.56 -7.51
N THR A 86 6.29 12.32 -7.93
CA THR A 86 4.98 11.69 -7.74
C THR A 86 4.58 11.62 -6.28
N PHE A 87 5.52 11.28 -5.38
CA PHE A 87 5.29 11.30 -3.95
C PHE A 87 4.91 12.71 -3.46
N THR A 88 5.63 13.72 -3.91
CA THR A 88 5.37 15.11 -3.51
C THR A 88 4.01 15.60 -4.02
N ASP A 89 3.66 15.31 -5.28
CA ASP A 89 2.38 15.69 -5.89
C ASP A 89 1.21 14.99 -5.20
N LYS A 90 1.35 13.69 -4.91
CA LYS A 90 0.32 12.93 -4.18
C LYS A 90 0.15 13.43 -2.75
N MET A 91 1.23 13.77 -2.04
CA MET A 91 1.14 14.39 -0.71
C MET A 91 0.31 15.68 -0.74
N ALA A 92 0.56 16.54 -1.73
CA ALA A 92 -0.18 17.80 -1.87
C ALA A 92 -1.68 17.55 -2.14
N LYS A 93 -2.01 16.61 -3.04
CA LYS A 93 -3.40 16.22 -3.35
C LYS A 93 -4.13 15.61 -2.15
N LEU A 94 -3.43 14.86 -1.31
CA LEU A 94 -3.98 14.21 -0.11
C LEU A 94 -3.96 15.12 1.13
N GLY A 95 -3.47 16.36 1.02
CA GLY A 95 -3.38 17.32 2.11
C GLY A 95 -2.43 16.88 3.23
N ILE A 96 -1.40 16.10 2.93
CA ILE A 96 -0.44 15.60 3.92
C ILE A 96 0.66 16.64 4.12
N ASN A 97 0.63 17.29 5.28
CA ASN A 97 1.68 18.22 5.70
C ASN A 97 2.69 17.50 6.62
N ASN A 98 3.97 17.86 6.52
CA ASN A 98 5.05 17.24 7.30
C ASN A 98 4.85 17.36 8.83
N GLU A 99 4.02 18.30 9.28
CA GLU A 99 3.77 18.56 10.71
C GLU A 99 2.78 17.58 11.34
N GLU A 100 1.90 16.96 10.54
CA GLU A 100 0.86 16.04 11.02
C GLU A 100 1.40 14.66 11.46
N THR A 101 2.71 14.43 11.31
CA THR A 101 3.33 13.10 11.45
C THR A 101 4.27 12.99 12.66
N ARG A 102 4.23 13.99 13.57
CA ARG A 102 4.96 13.97 14.84
C ARG A 102 4.20 13.27 15.95
#